data_AF-A0A7K8CAX6-F1
#
_entry.id   AF-A0A7K8CAX6-F1
#
_cell.length_a   1.000
_cell.length_b   1.000
_cell.length_c   1.000
_cell.angle_alpha   90.00
_cell.angle_beta   90.00
_cell.angle_gamma   90.00
#
_symmetry.space_group_name_H-M   'P 1'
#
loop_
_entity.id
_entity.type
_entity.pdbx_description
1 polymer ?
#
loop_
_entity_poly.entity_id
_entity_poly.type
_entity_poly.pdbx_seq_one_letter_code
_entity_poly.pdbx_strand_id
1 'polypeptide(L)'
;HTTGIPHSPTGQSIVERAHQTIKRVLDQQRGGSEVNSSIVRLCKALFTINFLNNSFSEPTPPIFRHFSNLTQAKLKEQLPVLVKDPESRQILGPFPLI
;
A
#
# COMPACT_ATOMS: atom_id res chain seq x y z
N HIS A 1 -19.23 -8.73 7.70
CA HIS A 1 -18.22 -7.80 8.26
C HIS A 1 -17.10 -8.64 8.84
N THR A 2 -15.84 -8.30 8.60
CA THR A 2 -14.67 -9.04 9.11
C THR A 2 -13.91 -8.15 10.07
N THR A 3 -13.74 -8.60 11.31
CA THR A 3 -12.97 -7.90 12.35
C THR A 3 -11.66 -8.60 12.63
N GLY A 4 -10.62 -7.84 12.97
CA GLY A 4 -9.34 -8.37 13.43
C GLY A 4 -9.37 -8.86 14.88
N ILE A 5 -8.18 -9.23 15.37
CA ILE A 5 -7.98 -9.62 16.77
C ILE A 5 -8.23 -8.40 17.68
N PRO A 6 -9.06 -8.52 18.72
CA PRO A 6 -9.30 -7.43 19.66
C PRO A 6 -7.99 -6.87 20.22
N HIS A 7 -7.91 -5.54 20.31
CA HIS A 7 -6.76 -4.79 20.83
C HIS A 7 -5.42 -5.01 20.09
N SER A 8 -5.40 -5.70 18.96
CA SER A 8 -4.19 -5.89 18.15
C SER A 8 -4.25 -5.03 16.88
N PRO A 9 -3.36 -4.04 16.71
CA PRO A 9 -3.34 -3.20 15.51
C PRO A 9 -2.72 -3.92 14.30
N THR A 10 -2.08 -5.07 14.48
CA THR A 10 -1.28 -5.75 13.45
C THR A 10 -2.10 -6.09 12.20
N GLY A 11 -3.37 -6.47 12.39
CA GLY A 11 -4.30 -6.76 11.29
C GLY A 11 -4.63 -5.55 10.41
N GLN A 12 -4.33 -4.33 10.86
CA GLN A 12 -4.55 -3.08 10.13
C GLN A 12 -3.25 -2.31 9.84
N SER A 13 -2.09 -2.98 9.96
CA SER A 13 -0.77 -2.36 9.78
C SER A 13 -0.59 -1.60 8.45
N ILE A 14 -1.21 -2.07 7.36
CA ILE A 14 -1.21 -1.38 6.06
C ILE A 14 -1.95 -0.03 6.15
N VAL A 15 -3.10 -0.01 6.80
CA VAL A 15 -3.90 1.21 7.01
C VAL A 15 -3.16 2.17 7.92
N GLU A 16 -2.53 1.67 8.99
CA GLU A 16 -1.74 2.51 9.89
C GLU A 16 -0.52 3.14 9.19
N ARG A 17 0.17 2.39 8.31
CA ARG A 17 1.23 2.95 7.45
C ARG A 17 0.68 4.03 6.51
N ALA A 18 -0.52 3.84 5.97
CA ALA A 18 -1.17 4.84 5.12
C ALA A 18 -1.48 6.13 5.93
N HIS A 19 -1.99 6.01 7.16
CA HIS A 19 -2.20 7.14 8.05
C HIS A 19 -0.91 7.92 8.34
N GLN A 20 0.20 7.23 8.60
CA GLN A 20 1.50 7.86 8.79
C GLN A 20 1.94 8.67 7.56
N THR A 21 1.73 8.11 6.36
CA THR A 21 2.04 8.78 5.09
C THR A 21 1.22 10.06 4.91
N ILE A 22 -0.09 9.98 5.18
CA ILE A 22 -1.01 11.13 5.07
C ILE A 22 -0.60 12.24 6.05
N LYS A 23 -0.33 11.90 7.31
CA LYS A 23 0.13 12.86 8.33
C LYS A 23 1.43 13.55 7.90
N ARG A 24 2.40 12.78 7.40
CA ARG A 24 3.67 13.34 6.89
C ARG A 24 3.45 14.39 5.80
N VAL A 25 2.61 14.10 4.81
CA VAL A 25 2.32 15.05 3.72
C VAL A 25 1.57 16.28 4.23
N LEU A 26 0.60 16.09 5.16
CA LEU A 26 -0.12 17.21 5.78
C LEU A 26 0.79 18.14 6.59
N ASP A 27 1.83 17.60 7.23
CA ASP A 27 2.82 18.38 7.98
C ASP A 27 3.76 19.14 7.04
N GLN A 28 4.17 18.54 5.92
CA GLN A 28 4.94 19.23 4.87
C GLN A 28 4.18 20.43 4.27
N GLN A 29 2.86 20.33 4.13
CA GLN A 29 2.03 21.42 3.64
C GLN A 29 1.98 22.65 4.58
N ARG A 30 2.33 22.50 5.87
CA ARG A 30 2.26 23.60 6.84
C ARG A 30 3.29 24.71 6.58
N GLY A 31 4.34 24.42 5.81
CA GLY A 31 5.38 25.40 5.47
C GLY A 31 5.02 26.36 4.32
N GLY A 32 3.87 26.18 3.67
CA GLY A 32 3.41 27.07 2.60
C GLY A 32 2.73 28.34 3.12
N SER A 33 2.85 29.44 2.36
CA SER A 33 2.22 30.74 2.67
C SER A 33 0.68 30.71 2.54
N GLU A 34 0.11 29.69 1.89
CA GLU A 34 -1.32 29.61 1.62
C GLU A 34 -2.15 29.10 2.80
N VAL A 35 -3.07 29.94 3.29
CA VAL A 35 -4.10 29.54 4.27
C VAL A 35 -5.20 28.77 3.56
N ASN A 36 -5.05 27.45 3.49
CA ASN A 36 -6.04 26.53 2.92
C ASN A 36 -6.94 25.94 4.03
N SER A 37 -8.22 25.70 3.72
CA SER A 37 -9.12 24.95 4.62
C SER A 37 -8.65 23.51 4.83
N SER A 38 -9.07 22.88 5.93
CA SER A 38 -8.67 21.51 6.26
C SER A 38 -9.00 20.50 5.15
N ILE A 39 -10.13 20.66 4.48
CA ILE A 39 -10.55 19.79 3.36
C ILE A 39 -9.61 19.99 2.16
N VAL A 40 -9.30 21.24 1.79
CA VAL A 40 -8.41 21.52 0.66
C VAL A 40 -7.01 20.94 0.91
N ARG A 41 -6.51 21.05 2.14
CA ARG A 41 -5.23 20.43 2.54
C ARG A 41 -5.25 18.91 2.39
N LEU A 42 -6.32 18.27 2.85
CA LEU A 42 -6.50 16.83 2.70
C LEU A 42 -6.59 16.41 1.23
N CYS A 43 -7.37 17.11 0.40
CA CYS A 43 -7.46 16.84 -1.04
C CYS A 43 -6.10 16.98 -1.72
N LYS A 44 -5.34 18.04 -1.43
CA LYS A 44 -3.97 18.23 -1.92
C LYS A 44 -3.06 17.07 -1.50
N ALA A 45 -3.16 16.61 -0.24
CA ALA A 45 -2.34 15.51 0.26
C ALA A 45 -2.65 14.19 -0.45
N LEU A 46 -3.94 13.86 -0.60
CA LEU A 46 -4.39 12.67 -1.31
C LEU A 46 -4.02 12.72 -2.80
N PHE A 47 -4.09 13.90 -3.42
CA PHE A 47 -3.66 14.07 -4.80
C PHE A 47 -2.16 13.76 -4.95
N THR A 48 -1.32 14.35 -4.11
CA THR A 48 0.13 14.05 -4.11
C THR A 48 0.40 12.57 -3.91
N ILE A 49 -0.24 11.93 -2.92
CA ILE A 49 -0.03 10.52 -2.60
C ILE A 49 -0.45 9.59 -3.75
N ASN A 50 -1.58 9.86 -4.40
CA ASN A 50 -2.15 8.94 -5.39
C ASN A 50 -1.65 9.18 -6.83
N PHE A 51 -1.33 10.42 -7.18
CA PHE A 51 -1.02 10.81 -8.57
C PHE A 51 0.42 11.24 -8.81
N LEU A 52 1.10 11.76 -7.77
CA LEU A 52 2.45 12.32 -7.93
C LEU A 52 3.54 11.49 -7.24
N ASN A 53 3.17 10.64 -6.29
CA ASN A 53 4.12 9.80 -5.57
C ASN A 53 4.62 8.67 -6.49
N ASN A 54 5.83 8.82 -7.00
CA ASN A 54 6.58 7.78 -7.68
C ASN A 54 7.95 7.62 -7.02
N SER A 55 8.56 6.47 -7.21
CA SER A 55 9.93 6.22 -6.76
C SER A 55 10.74 5.60 -7.89
N PHE A 56 12.06 5.59 -7.78
CA PHE A 56 12.91 4.90 -8.76
C PHE A 56 12.58 3.40 -8.87
N SER A 57 12.12 2.79 -7.78
CA SER A 57 11.71 1.38 -7.72
C SER A 57 10.27 1.14 -8.22
N GLU A 58 9.39 2.11 -8.08
CA GLU A 58 7.99 2.06 -8.54
C GLU A 58 7.70 3.35 -9.30
N PRO A 59 8.05 3.41 -10.61
CA PRO A 59 7.93 4.61 -11.41
C PRO A 59 6.47 4.96 -11.75
N THR A 60 5.55 4.00 -11.62
CA THR A 60 4.13 4.18 -11.88
C THR A 60 3.41 4.71 -10.63
N PRO A 61 2.71 5.85 -10.72
CA PRO A 61 1.93 6.36 -9.61
C PRO A 61 0.82 5.39 -9.15
N PRO A 62 0.45 5.38 -7.85
CA PRO A 62 -0.53 4.45 -7.28
C PRO A 62 -1.88 4.40 -8.02
N ILE A 63 -2.32 5.51 -8.63
CA ILE A 63 -3.55 5.56 -9.40
C ILE A 63 -3.57 4.57 -10.57
N PHE A 64 -2.43 4.37 -11.25
CA PHE A 64 -2.33 3.40 -12.32
C PHE A 64 -2.51 2.00 -11.77
N ARG A 65 -1.86 1.63 -10.66
CA ARG A 65 -2.07 0.32 -10.02
C ARG A 65 -3.53 0.09 -9.61
N HIS A 66 -4.17 1.11 -9.04
CA HIS A 66 -5.57 1.01 -8.61
C HIS A 66 -6.51 0.63 -9.75
N PHE A 67 -6.37 1.27 -10.92
CA PHE A 67 -7.20 0.99 -12.09
C PHE A 67 -6.70 -0.17 -12.96
N SER A 68 -5.39 -0.40 -13.03
CA SER A 68 -4.80 -1.54 -13.75
C SER A 68 -5.13 -2.88 -13.10
N ASN A 69 -5.37 -2.91 -11.77
CA ASN A 69 -5.77 -4.11 -11.03
C ASN A 69 -7.15 -4.68 -11.46
N LEU A 70 -7.92 -3.98 -12.31
CA LEU A 70 -9.09 -4.56 -12.98
C LEU A 70 -8.69 -5.56 -14.07
N THR A 71 -7.46 -5.49 -14.56
CA THR A 71 -6.79 -6.45 -15.43
C THR A 71 -5.71 -7.14 -14.61
N GLN A 72 -6.11 -8.15 -13.87
CA GLN A 72 -5.25 -8.96 -13.01
C GLN A 72 -3.85 -9.13 -13.62
N ALA A 73 -2.81 -8.62 -12.93
CA ALA A 73 -1.45 -9.07 -13.12
C ALA A 73 -1.37 -10.52 -12.64
N LYS A 74 -2.07 -11.44 -13.34
CA LYS A 74 -1.67 -12.83 -13.37
C LYS A 74 -0.22 -12.78 -13.83
N LEU A 75 0.70 -13.22 -12.98
CA LEU A 75 2.05 -13.50 -13.43
C LEU A 75 1.91 -14.31 -14.73
N LYS A 76 2.47 -13.77 -15.83
CA LYS A 76 2.36 -14.40 -17.16
C LYS A 76 2.84 -15.86 -17.10
N GLU A 77 3.75 -16.14 -16.16
CA GLU A 77 4.17 -17.46 -15.74
C GLU A 77 4.03 -17.57 -14.21
N GLN A 78 3.27 -18.54 -13.71
CA GLN A 78 3.25 -18.87 -12.28
C GLN A 78 4.54 -19.59 -11.94
N LEU A 79 5.56 -18.85 -11.51
CA LEU A 79 6.85 -19.41 -11.12
C LEU A 79 6.64 -20.44 -9.98
N PRO A 80 7.19 -21.66 -10.12
CA PRO A 80 7.15 -22.65 -9.06
C PRO A 80 8.00 -22.19 -7.88
N VAL A 81 7.41 -22.12 -6.70
CA VAL A 81 8.07 -21.72 -5.45
C VAL A 81 8.08 -22.85 -4.45
N LEU A 82 9.14 -22.90 -3.65
CA LEU A 82 9.24 -23.76 -2.49
C LEU A 82 8.86 -22.95 -1.24
N VAL A 83 8.00 -23.52 -0.40
CA VAL A 83 7.51 -22.86 0.82
C VAL A 83 8.08 -23.59 2.04
N LYS A 84 8.70 -22.84 2.95
CA LYS A 84 9.14 -23.39 4.23
C LYS A 84 7.96 -23.40 5.19
N ASP A 85 7.52 -24.59 5.57
CA ASP A 85 6.45 -24.76 6.54
C ASP A 85 6.94 -24.31 7.94
N PRO A 86 6.31 -23.31 8.58
CA PRO A 86 6.73 -22.83 9.89
C PRO A 86 6.57 -23.88 10.99
N GLU A 87 5.64 -24.83 10.86
CA GLU A 87 5.35 -25.83 11.88
C GLU A 87 6.34 -27.01 11.83
N SER A 88 6.43 -27.70 10.68
CA SER A 88 7.32 -28.85 10.49
C SER A 88 8.77 -28.47 10.14
N ARG A 89 9.02 -27.20 9.78
CA ARG A 89 10.30 -26.67 9.25
C ARG A 89 10.76 -27.29 7.94
N GLN A 90 9.96 -28.13 7.32
CA GLN A 90 10.27 -28.76 6.04
C GLN A 90 10.05 -27.77 4.89
N ILE A 91 10.75 -27.99 3.78
CA ILE A 91 10.56 -27.25 2.54
C ILE A 91 9.57 -28.05 1.68
N LEU A 92 8.41 -27.46 1.39
CA LEU A 92 7.34 -28.05 0.60
C LEU A 92 7.31 -27.44 -0.81
N GLY A 93 6.76 -28.18 -1.77
CA GLY A 93 6.53 -27.72 -3.14
C GLY A 93 7.08 -28.66 -4.22
N PRO A 94 7.20 -28.19 -5.47
CA PRO A 94 6.90 -26.82 -5.92
C PRO A 94 5.40 -26.48 -5.96
N PHE A 95 5.06 -25.23 -5.61
CA PHE A 95 3.71 -24.67 -5.75
C PHE A 95 3.71 -23.48 -6.71
N PRO A 96 2.61 -23.22 -7.45
CA PRO A 96 2.51 -22.01 -8.25
C PRO A 96 2.44 -20.77 -7.35
N LEU A 97 3.22 -19.73 -7.67
CA LEU A 97 3.06 -18.42 -7.05
C LEU A 97 1.71 -17.80 -7.47
N ILE A 98 0.87 -17.49 -6.48
CA ILE A 98 -0.47 -16.91 -6.65
C ILE A 98 -0.46 -15.39 -6.59
#